data_AF-A0AAQ4PQS5-F1
#
_entry.id   AF-A0AAQ4PQS5-F1
#
_cell.length_a   1.000
_cell.length_b   1.000
_cell.length_c   1.000
_cell.angle_alpha   90.00
_cell.angle_beta   90.00
_cell.angle_gamma   90.00
#
_symmetry.space_group_name_H-M   'P 1'
#
loop_
_entity.id
_entity.type
_entity.pdbx_description
1 polymer ?
#
loop_
_entity_poly.entity_id
_entity_poly.type
_entity_poly.pdbx_seq_one_letter_code
_entity_poly.pdbx_strand_id
1 'polypeptide(L)'
;MAELQMLLEEEIPAGRRALLDSFTNLERVAEYCESNYVQSADKERALEETKSYTTQSLASVAYLINTLANNVLQMLDIQASHLADVLRSVDDALLTASCSRPEFLSGECCTYRIPKHAKAIK
;
A
#
# COMPACT_ATOMS: atom_id res chain seq x y z
N MET A 1 9.65 -12.26 -0.27
CA MET A 1 10.72 -11.34 -0.71
C MET A 1 10.53 -10.86 -2.15
N ALA A 2 10.35 -11.73 -3.15
CA ALA A 2 10.17 -11.31 -4.55
C ALA A 2 8.95 -10.38 -4.77
N GLU A 3 7.81 -10.68 -4.14
CA GLU A 3 6.60 -9.86 -4.23
C GLU A 3 6.78 -8.46 -3.63
N LEU A 4 7.45 -8.35 -2.48
CA LEU A 4 7.77 -7.06 -1.86
C LEU A 4 8.69 -6.22 -2.74
N GLN A 5 9.67 -6.86 -3.40
CA GLN A 5 10.58 -6.18 -4.31
C GLN A 5 9.85 -5.63 -5.55
N MET A 6 8.98 -6.44 -6.15
CA MET A 6 8.13 -6.00 -7.27
C MET A 6 7.25 -4.81 -6.89
N LEU A 7 6.62 -4.83 -5.70
CA LEU A 7 5.83 -3.71 -5.21
C LEU A 7 6.65 -2.42 -5.06
N LEU A 8 7.85 -2.52 -4.48
CA LEU A 8 8.70 -1.37 -4.18
C LEU A 8 9.40 -0.79 -5.42
N GLU A 9 9.88 -1.64 -6.32
CA GLU A 9 10.73 -1.23 -7.45
C GLU A 9 9.93 -0.91 -8.71
N GLU A 10 8.77 -1.56 -8.90
CA GLU A 10 8.00 -1.47 -10.15
C GLU A 10 6.60 -0.91 -9.92
N GLU A 11 5.72 -1.66 -9.24
CA GLU A 11 4.27 -1.39 -9.21
C GLU A 11 3.90 -0.06 -8.55
N ILE A 12 4.42 0.21 -7.34
CA ILE A 12 4.12 1.46 -6.62
C ILE A 12 4.75 2.66 -7.34
N PRO A 13 6.03 2.63 -7.76
CA PRO A 13 6.62 3.70 -8.58
C PRO A 13 5.88 3.93 -9.91
N ALA A 14 5.48 2.87 -10.61
CA ALA A 14 4.74 2.96 -11.87
C ALA A 14 3.35 3.56 -11.65
N GLY A 15 2.58 3.08 -10.66
CA GLY A 15 1.28 3.65 -10.32
C GLY A 15 1.37 5.13 -9.93
N ARG A 16 2.41 5.52 -9.19
CA ARG A 16 2.67 6.93 -8.87
C ARG A 16 2.99 7.77 -10.11
N ARG A 17 3.83 7.26 -11.04
CA ARG A 17 4.11 7.95 -12.32
C ARG A 17 2.83 8.10 -13.13
N ALA A 18 2.02 7.04 -13.24
CA ALA A 18 0.75 7.09 -13.97
C ALA A 18 -0.21 8.15 -13.42
N LEU A 19 -0.25 8.36 -12.09
CA LEU A 19 -1.02 9.46 -11.48
C LEU A 19 -0.46 10.84 -11.84
N LEU A 20 0.86 11.02 -11.87
CA LEU A 20 1.49 12.27 -12.28
C LEU A 20 1.25 12.57 -13.77
N ASP A 21 1.32 11.54 -14.62
CA ASP A 21 1.02 11.66 -16.04
C ASP A 21 -0.47 12.01 -16.22
N SER A 22 -1.36 11.34 -15.48
CA SER A 22 -2.79 11.63 -15.46
C SER A 22 -3.07 13.10 -15.11
N PHE A 23 -2.38 13.67 -14.12
CA PHE A 23 -2.51 15.10 -13.79
C PHE A 23 -2.22 16.01 -14.99
N THR A 24 -1.09 15.80 -15.68
CA THR A 24 -0.75 16.61 -16.86
C THR A 24 -1.68 16.37 -18.05
N ASN A 25 -2.18 15.14 -18.20
CA ASN A 25 -3.13 14.81 -19.26
C ASN A 25 -4.50 15.46 -19.02
N LEU A 26 -4.96 15.52 -17.77
CA LEU A 26 -6.23 16.16 -17.43
C LEU A 26 -6.22 17.66 -17.70
N GLU A 27 -5.08 18.34 -17.47
CA GLU A 27 -4.91 19.74 -17.84
C GLU A 27 -5.12 19.94 -19.35
N ARG A 28 -4.48 19.12 -20.17
CA ARG A 28 -4.65 19.16 -21.65
C ARG A 28 -6.07 18.82 -22.09
N VAL A 29 -6.71 17.85 -21.43
CA VAL A 29 -8.12 17.50 -21.71
C VAL A 29 -9.04 18.67 -21.38
N ALA A 30 -8.79 19.38 -20.27
CA ALA A 30 -9.56 20.55 -19.90
C ALA A 30 -9.40 21.69 -20.93
N GLU A 31 -8.15 22.00 -21.32
CA GLU A 31 -7.85 22.99 -22.37
C GLU A 31 -8.51 22.64 -23.71
N TYR A 32 -8.49 21.36 -24.09
CA TYR A 32 -9.15 20.88 -25.29
C TYR A 32 -10.66 21.05 -25.20
N CYS A 33 -11.29 20.65 -24.09
CA CYS A 33 -12.74 20.76 -23.92
C CYS A 33 -13.20 22.22 -23.99
N GLU A 34 -12.46 23.13 -23.35
CA GLU A 34 -12.73 24.57 -23.42
C GLU A 34 -12.58 25.09 -24.86
N SER A 35 -11.44 24.82 -25.49
CA SER A 35 -11.16 25.28 -26.85
C SER A 35 -12.17 24.75 -27.87
N ASN A 36 -12.49 23.46 -27.79
CA ASN A 36 -13.48 22.80 -28.64
C ASN A 36 -14.87 23.42 -28.43
N TYR A 37 -15.27 23.64 -27.17
CA TYR A 37 -16.55 24.28 -26.89
C TYR A 37 -16.61 25.72 -27.42
N VAL A 38 -15.56 26.52 -27.27
CA VAL A 38 -15.51 27.91 -27.77
C VAL A 38 -15.55 27.95 -29.30
N GLN A 39 -14.78 27.10 -29.98
CA GLN A 39 -14.60 27.14 -31.43
C GLN A 39 -15.71 26.41 -32.21
N SER A 40 -16.38 25.42 -31.60
CA SER A 40 -17.43 24.64 -32.28
C SER A 40 -18.65 25.50 -32.61
N ALA A 41 -19.20 25.34 -33.81
CA ALA A 41 -20.50 25.90 -34.19
C ALA A 41 -21.67 25.17 -33.49
N ASP A 42 -21.51 23.87 -33.25
CA ASP A 42 -22.48 23.04 -32.53
C ASP A 42 -22.04 22.88 -31.06
N LYS A 43 -22.67 23.68 -30.19
CA LYS A 43 -22.35 23.71 -28.75
C LYS A 43 -22.90 22.49 -28.01
N GLU A 44 -24.02 21.93 -28.46
CA GLU A 44 -24.63 20.77 -27.81
C GLU A 44 -23.74 19.55 -27.95
N ARG A 45 -23.23 19.31 -29.16
CA ARG A 45 -22.28 18.24 -29.43
C ARG A 45 -20.96 18.41 -28.66
N ALA A 46 -20.39 19.62 -28.64
CA ALA A 46 -19.14 19.88 -27.94
C ALA A 46 -19.28 19.71 -26.41
N LEU A 47 -20.43 20.07 -25.85
CA LEU A 47 -20.75 19.84 -24.44
C LEU A 47 -20.86 18.34 -24.14
N GLU A 48 -21.52 17.58 -25.00
CA GLU A 48 -21.65 16.13 -24.81
C GLU A 48 -20.30 15.42 -24.86
N GLU A 49 -19.41 15.85 -25.77
CA GLU A 49 -18.02 15.37 -25.80
C GLU A 49 -17.28 15.71 -24.50
N THR A 50 -17.45 16.93 -23.97
CA THR A 50 -16.85 17.34 -22.69
C THR A 50 -17.35 16.49 -21.52
N LYS A 51 -18.64 16.15 -21.45
CA LYS A 51 -19.19 15.25 -20.43
C LYS A 51 -18.59 13.84 -20.54
N SER A 52 -18.39 13.36 -21.76
CA SER A 52 -17.73 12.06 -22.00
C SER A 52 -16.29 12.07 -21.47
N TYR A 53 -15.50 13.08 -21.81
CA TYR A 53 -14.14 13.24 -21.27
C TYR A 53 -14.13 13.37 -19.75
N THR A 54 -15.09 14.09 -19.17
CA THR A 54 -15.22 14.23 -17.71
C THR A 54 -15.46 12.88 -17.05
N THR A 55 -16.36 12.07 -17.61
CA THR A 55 -16.69 10.72 -17.10
C THR A 55 -15.49 9.79 -17.20
N GLN A 56 -14.81 9.78 -18.35
CA GLN A 56 -13.60 8.97 -18.58
C GLN A 56 -12.46 9.38 -17.63
N SER A 57 -12.26 10.68 -17.45
CA SER A 57 -11.26 11.25 -16.55
C SER A 57 -11.50 10.83 -15.10
N LEU A 58 -12.75 10.95 -14.64
CA LEU A 58 -13.14 10.53 -13.29
C LEU A 58 -12.89 9.03 -13.08
N ALA A 59 -13.32 8.19 -14.02
CA ALA A 59 -13.13 6.74 -13.94
C ALA A 59 -11.64 6.36 -13.94
N SER A 60 -10.84 6.99 -14.80
CA SER A 60 -9.40 6.75 -14.92
C SER A 60 -8.67 7.08 -13.62
N VAL A 61 -8.89 8.27 -13.06
CA VAL A 61 -8.23 8.69 -11.81
C VAL A 61 -8.65 7.80 -10.65
N ALA A 62 -9.94 7.48 -10.53
CA ALA A 62 -10.44 6.60 -9.48
C ALA A 62 -9.79 5.21 -9.53
N TYR A 63 -9.64 4.66 -10.75
CA TYR A 63 -8.96 3.39 -10.95
C TYR A 63 -7.48 3.46 -10.53
N LEU A 64 -6.75 4.48 -10.98
CA LEU A 64 -5.33 4.65 -10.64
C LEU A 64 -5.11 4.78 -9.14
N ILE A 65 -5.94 5.57 -8.45
CA ILE A 65 -5.88 5.72 -6.99
C ILE A 65 -6.16 4.38 -6.30
N ASN A 66 -7.22 3.67 -6.71
CA ASN A 66 -7.58 2.39 -6.12
C ASN A 66 -6.44 1.36 -6.29
N THR A 67 -5.88 1.24 -7.49
CA THR A 67 -4.79 0.30 -7.75
C THR A 67 -3.56 0.63 -6.91
N LEU A 68 -3.14 1.89 -6.87
CA LEU A 68 -1.99 2.30 -6.06
C LEU A 68 -2.22 2.07 -4.57
N ALA A 69 -3.42 2.37 -4.07
CA ALA A 69 -3.77 2.15 -2.67
C ALA A 69 -3.70 0.68 -2.28
N ASN A 70 -4.22 -0.22 -3.12
CA ASN A 70 -4.14 -1.66 -2.89
C ASN A 70 -2.68 -2.15 -2.88
N ASN A 71 -1.85 -1.70 -3.82
CA ASN A 71 -0.44 -2.07 -3.87
C ASN A 71 0.33 -1.60 -2.62
N VAL A 72 0.02 -0.39 -2.12
CA VAL A 72 0.61 0.13 -0.88
C VAL A 72 0.15 -0.66 0.35
N LEU A 73 -1.14 -0.99 0.45
CA LEU A 73 -1.66 -1.80 1.55
C LEU A 73 -1.02 -3.20 1.56
N GLN A 74 -0.92 -3.84 0.40
CA GLN A 74 -0.26 -5.15 0.25
C GLN A 74 1.21 -5.09 0.68
N MET A 75 1.94 -4.04 0.30
CA MET A 75 3.32 -3.83 0.73
C MET A 75 3.43 -3.74 2.25
N LEU A 76 2.52 -2.98 2.90
CA LEU A 76 2.49 -2.83 4.36
C LEU A 76 2.17 -4.15 5.07
N ASP A 77 1.22 -4.93 4.56
CA ASP A 77 0.87 -6.25 5.12
C ASP A 77 2.05 -7.23 5.04
N ILE A 78 2.76 -7.26 3.90
CA ILE A 78 3.97 -8.08 3.75
C ILE A 78 5.05 -7.64 4.76
N GLN A 79 5.30 -6.33 4.90
CA GLN A 79 6.29 -5.84 5.87
C GLN A 79 5.89 -6.15 7.32
N ALA A 80 4.60 -6.03 7.67
CA ALA A 80 4.10 -6.33 9.00
C ALA A 80 4.28 -7.83 9.35
N SER A 81 3.99 -8.72 8.41
CA SER A 81 4.22 -10.16 8.59
C SER A 81 5.70 -10.50 8.75
N HIS A 82 6.58 -9.92 7.92
CA HIS A 82 8.02 -10.10 8.05
C HIS A 82 8.53 -9.63 9.42
N LEU A 83 8.07 -8.49 9.92
CA LEU A 83 8.44 -8.00 11.26
C LEU A 83 7.98 -8.96 12.37
N ALA A 84 6.76 -9.51 12.26
CA ALA A 84 6.26 -10.48 13.23
C ALA A 84 7.13 -11.76 13.27
N ASP A 85 7.63 -12.21 12.12
CA ASP A 85 8.51 -13.38 12.04
C ASP A 85 9.91 -13.09 12.57
N VAL A 86 10.46 -11.90 12.29
CA VAL A 86 11.71 -11.45 12.91
C VAL A 86 11.59 -11.40 14.43
N LEU A 87 10.49 -10.84 14.96
CA LEU A 87 10.24 -10.81 16.40
C LEU A 87 10.19 -12.22 17.00
N ARG A 88 9.54 -13.18 16.33
CA ARG A 88 9.52 -14.59 16.77
C ARG A 88 10.91 -15.20 16.79
N SER A 89 11.72 -14.96 15.76
CA SER A 89 13.10 -15.47 15.70
C SER A 89 13.98 -14.92 16.81
N VAL A 90 13.81 -13.63 17.16
CA VAL A 90 14.51 -13.01 18.28
C VAL A 90 14.06 -13.58 19.62
N ASP A 91 12.75 -13.79 19.83
CA ASP A 91 12.21 -14.43 21.03
C ASP A 91 12.80 -15.84 21.22
N ASP A 92 12.92 -16.62 20.14
CA ASP A 92 13.49 -17.97 20.15
C ASP A 92 15.00 -17.98 20.46
N ALA A 93 15.75 -17.05 19.86
CA ALA A 93 17.17 -16.88 20.14
C ALA A 93 17.41 -16.46 21.60
N LEU A 94 16.57 -15.58 22.15
CA LEU A 94 16.65 -15.16 23.55
C LEU A 94 16.35 -16.32 24.50
N LEU A 95 15.36 -17.15 24.18
CA LEU A 95 15.05 -18.36 24.94
C LEU A 95 16.25 -19.31 24.93
N THR A 96 16.85 -19.54 23.76
CA THR A 96 18.02 -20.41 23.60
C THR A 96 19.22 -19.89 24.39
N ALA A 97 19.49 -18.59 24.33
CA ALA A 97 20.57 -17.95 25.09
C ALA A 97 20.34 -18.03 26.61
N SER A 98 19.08 -17.90 27.06
CA SER A 98 18.70 -18.00 28.47
C SER A 98 18.92 -19.41 29.01
N CYS A 99 18.54 -20.44 28.26
CA CYS A 99 18.79 -21.85 28.63
C CYS A 99 20.27 -22.23 28.63
N SER A 100 21.10 -21.50 27.88
CA SER A 100 22.54 -21.77 27.73
C SER A 100 23.41 -21.12 28.82
N ARG A 101 22.83 -20.29 29.71
CA ARG A 101 23.58 -19.66 30.81
C ARG A 101 23.93 -20.68 31.90
N PRO A 102 25.21 -20.80 32.32
CA PRO A 102 25.64 -21.80 33.29
C PRO A 102 25.10 -21.61 34.71
N GLU A 103 24.59 -20.43 35.05
CA GLU A 103 23.92 -20.13 36.34
C GLU A 103 22.61 -20.92 36.54
N PHE A 104 22.00 -21.46 35.46
CA PHE A 104 20.72 -22.16 35.48
C PHE A 104 20.82 -23.70 35.38
N LEU A 105 22.04 -24.26 35.31
CA LEU A 105 22.28 -25.71 35.22
C LEU A 105 21.98 -26.46 36.54
N SER A 106 21.50 -25.78 37.60
CA SER A 106 21.10 -26.38 38.87
C SER A 106 19.62 -26.83 38.95
N GLY A 107 18.87 -26.82 37.83
CA GLY A 107 17.59 -27.55 37.74
C GLY A 107 16.30 -26.75 37.54
N GLU A 108 16.36 -25.47 37.16
CA GLU A 108 15.15 -24.65 36.97
C GLU A 108 15.03 -24.06 35.55
N CYS A 109 15.18 -24.87 34.49
CA CYS A 109 15.17 -24.33 33.12
C CYS A 109 13.77 -23.99 32.55
N CYS A 110 12.65 -24.30 33.24
CA CYS A 110 11.35 -24.39 32.54
C CYS A 110 10.17 -23.54 33.07
N THR A 111 10.32 -22.62 34.03
CA THR A 111 9.14 -21.95 34.63
C THR A 111 8.85 -20.52 34.18
N TYR A 112 9.78 -19.80 33.54
CA TYR A 112 9.52 -18.43 33.09
C TYR A 112 8.94 -18.36 31.68
N ARG A 113 7.74 -18.91 31.50
CA ARG A 113 6.84 -18.47 30.42
C ARG A 113 6.30 -17.10 30.85
N ILE A 114 6.82 -16.02 30.26
CA ILE A 114 6.26 -14.67 30.45
C ILE A 114 4.78 -14.75 30.08
N PRO A 115 3.83 -14.44 31.00
CA PRO A 115 2.41 -14.57 30.69
C PRO A 115 2.02 -13.49 29.68
N LYS A 116 1.86 -13.87 28.41
CA LYS A 116 1.20 -13.03 27.39
C LYS A 116 -0.28 -12.93 27.77
N HIS A 117 -0.68 -11.74 28.20
CA HIS A 117 -2.05 -11.28 28.50
C HIS A 117 -2.72 -11.85 29.76
N ALA A 118 -2.53 -11.14 30.87
CA ALA A 118 -3.54 -11.06 31.93
C ALA A 118 -4.80 -10.35 31.37
N LYS A 119 -5.75 -11.12 30.82
CA LYS A 119 -7.13 -10.64 30.64
C LYS A 119 -7.85 -10.80 31.97
N ALA A 120 -7.98 -9.69 32.69
CA ALA A 120 -8.93 -9.56 33.78
C ALA A 120 -10.35 -9.68 33.20
N ILE A 121 -11.05 -10.76 33.52
CA ILE A 121 -12.49 -10.90 33.34
C ILE A 121 -13.11 -10.78 34.75
N LYS A 122 -14.06 -9.86 34.87
CA LYS A 122 -14.86 -9.59 36.08
C LYS A 122 -15.69 -10.80 36.49
#